data_AF-A0A6I7R2M5-F1
#
_entry.id   AF-A0A6I7R2M5-F1
#
_cell.length_a   1.000
_cell.length_b   1.000
_cell.length_c   1.000
_cell.angle_alpha   90.00
_cell.angle_beta   90.00
_cell.angle_gamma   90.00
#
_symmetry.space_group_name_H-M   'P 1'
#
loop_
_entity.id
_entity.type
_entity.pdbx_description
1 polymer ?
#
loop_
_entity_poly.entity_id
_entity_poly.type
_entity_poly.pdbx_seq_one_letter_code
_entity_poly.pdbx_strand_id
1 'polypeptide(L)'
;MPTNQLTIKHEISLEGIGLHTGKTVKITFLPAPVDFGVKFSRTDVENSPVIEADVDNVVDVSRGTTIGKNGTTISTIEHLMAAITGAGIDNLKVEVNGPEIPILDGSSKIFSETLISVGLKSQEKEKLIIEIDSPIEFYDPEKDARLIALPSDRYKLTVMIDYQSNTLGNQYAHLNNIEHFQEEFASSRTFCFLHEIEALFKNNLIRGGSLDNAIVIVDKKVSEEELDRISGLFNQKKIEIKEEGILSNVDLIHPNEPARHKLLDVVGDLSLVGYNFKAEIIASKPGHKANIDFAKKIKNHIKEKLKNKKVTIPKYDPNKKPIYDISYIEKSLPHKYPFLLVDKIIDISEKHVVGIKNVTFNEEFFQGHFPNNPVMPGVLQLEALAQTGGILVLNTVENPQDYDTYFLMIDKAKFKTKVVPGDTLILKLELLSPIRRGICEMKGTAFVGNKIASEANLVAQIVRKEKL
;
A
#
# COMPACT_ATOMS: atom_id res chain seq x y z
N MET A 1 4.06 -18.20 -0.82
CA MET A 1 5.15 -17.21 -0.96
C MET A 1 6.21 -17.53 0.06
N PRO A 2 7.50 -17.34 -0.25
CA PRO A 2 8.58 -17.41 0.72
C PRO A 2 8.33 -16.41 1.86
N THR A 3 8.71 -16.80 3.08
CA THR A 3 8.52 -16.00 4.30
C THR A 3 9.53 -14.88 4.41
N ASN A 4 10.68 -15.00 3.74
CA ASN A 4 11.76 -14.03 3.75
C ASN A 4 11.81 -13.22 2.46
N GLN A 5 12.44 -12.04 2.53
CA GLN A 5 12.69 -11.19 1.38
C GLN A 5 13.57 -11.92 0.36
N LEU A 6 13.28 -11.70 -0.92
CA LEU A 6 14.02 -12.29 -2.04
C LEU A 6 14.79 -11.24 -2.85
N THR A 7 15.96 -11.65 -3.33
CA THR A 7 16.71 -10.99 -4.40
C THR A 7 17.20 -12.04 -5.41
N ILE A 8 17.85 -11.64 -6.49
CA ILE A 8 18.47 -12.58 -7.45
C ILE A 8 19.87 -13.02 -6.96
N LYS A 9 20.38 -14.17 -7.42
CA LYS A 9 21.70 -14.69 -6.98
C LYS A 9 22.89 -13.95 -7.60
N HIS A 10 22.82 -13.66 -8.90
CA HIS A 10 23.91 -13.07 -9.69
C HIS A 10 23.38 -11.96 -10.57
N GLU A 11 24.27 -11.13 -11.11
CA GLU A 11 23.88 -10.16 -12.12
C GLU A 11 23.53 -10.84 -13.45
N ILE A 12 22.60 -10.26 -14.21
CA ILE A 12 22.28 -10.69 -15.58
C ILE A 12 21.82 -9.49 -16.41
N SER A 13 22.09 -9.50 -17.71
CA SER A 13 21.68 -8.44 -18.63
C SER A 13 20.78 -8.95 -19.74
N LEU A 14 19.89 -8.09 -20.22
CA LEU A 14 19.14 -8.25 -21.46
C LEU A 14 19.33 -7.03 -22.33
N GLU A 15 19.15 -7.21 -23.63
CA GLU A 15 19.18 -6.13 -24.61
C GLU A 15 17.95 -6.25 -25.51
N GLY A 16 17.36 -5.11 -25.86
CA GLY A 16 16.19 -5.05 -26.74
C GLY A 16 15.92 -3.63 -27.20
N ILE A 17 14.77 -3.42 -27.82
CA ILE A 17 14.37 -2.13 -28.37
C ILE A 17 13.22 -1.56 -27.52
N GLY A 18 13.25 -0.27 -27.19
CA GLY A 18 12.13 0.41 -26.56
C GLY A 18 10.94 0.56 -27.53
N LEU A 19 9.72 0.22 -27.09
CA LEU A 19 8.52 0.21 -27.93
C LEU A 19 8.29 1.57 -28.59
N HIS A 20 8.27 2.64 -27.79
CA HIS A 20 7.90 3.97 -28.27
C HIS A 20 9.09 4.72 -28.83
N THR A 21 10.25 4.62 -28.18
CA THR A 21 11.44 5.38 -28.53
C THR A 21 12.22 4.79 -29.70
N GLY A 22 12.11 3.47 -29.93
CA GLY A 22 12.88 2.74 -30.93
C GLY A 22 14.38 2.66 -30.63
N LYS A 23 14.81 3.04 -29.42
CA LYS A 23 16.22 2.98 -29.03
C LYS A 23 16.58 1.56 -28.61
N THR A 24 17.79 1.12 -28.95
CA THR A 24 18.39 -0.08 -28.36
C THR A 24 18.76 0.21 -26.91
N VAL A 25 18.27 -0.63 -26.00
CA VAL A 25 18.44 -0.48 -24.57
C VAL A 25 18.95 -1.79 -23.98
N LYS A 26 20.03 -1.70 -23.23
CA LYS A 26 20.55 -2.76 -22.36
C LYS A 26 20.06 -2.50 -20.94
N ILE A 27 19.46 -3.52 -20.36
CA ILE A 27 19.09 -3.56 -18.94
C ILE A 27 19.98 -4.58 -18.22
N THR A 28 20.35 -4.27 -16.98
CA THR A 28 21.13 -5.16 -16.11
C THR A 28 20.44 -5.25 -14.76
N PHE A 29 20.16 -6.47 -14.33
CA PHE A 29 19.57 -6.78 -13.04
C PHE A 29 20.68 -7.13 -12.06
N LEU A 30 20.72 -6.48 -10.90
CA LEU A 30 21.71 -6.75 -9.86
C LEU A 30 21.01 -7.13 -8.54
N PRO A 31 21.56 -8.11 -7.79
CA PRO A 31 21.14 -8.37 -6.43
C PRO A 31 21.19 -7.10 -5.57
N ALA A 32 20.27 -6.97 -4.63
CA ALA A 32 20.19 -5.81 -3.75
C ALA A 32 20.04 -6.21 -2.28
N PRO A 33 20.51 -5.37 -1.34
CA PRO A 33 20.42 -5.66 0.10
C PRO A 33 18.97 -5.69 0.60
N VAL A 34 18.79 -6.19 1.83
CA VAL A 34 17.50 -6.19 2.53
C VAL A 34 16.91 -4.79 2.59
N ASP A 35 15.59 -4.69 2.44
CA ASP A 35 14.81 -3.44 2.43
C ASP A 35 15.21 -2.42 1.34
N PHE A 36 15.94 -2.85 0.32
CA PHE A 36 16.27 -1.98 -0.81
C PHE A 36 15.04 -1.65 -1.66
N GLY A 37 14.09 -2.59 -1.80
CA GLY A 37 12.98 -2.49 -2.75
C GLY A 37 13.44 -2.69 -4.19
N VAL A 38 12.60 -2.33 -5.16
CA VAL A 38 12.99 -2.28 -6.58
C VAL A 38 13.37 -0.85 -6.93
N LYS A 39 14.57 -0.64 -7.45
CA LYS A 39 15.03 0.69 -7.89
C LYS A 39 15.67 0.62 -9.25
N PHE A 40 15.39 1.62 -10.06
CA PHE A 40 15.93 1.78 -11.39
C PHE A 40 17.06 2.81 -11.40
N SER A 41 18.09 2.61 -12.21
CA SER A 41 19.23 3.53 -12.36
C SER A 41 19.54 3.76 -13.84
N ARG A 42 19.52 5.03 -14.27
CA ARG A 42 19.83 5.44 -15.65
C ARG A 42 21.33 5.59 -15.84
N THR A 43 22.01 4.56 -16.32
CA THR A 43 23.48 4.53 -16.43
C THR A 43 24.03 5.37 -17.58
N ASP A 44 23.17 5.78 -18.51
CA ASP A 44 23.48 6.71 -19.60
C ASP A 44 23.40 8.19 -19.19
N VAL A 45 22.95 8.48 -17.96
CA VAL A 45 22.84 9.84 -17.42
C VAL A 45 23.91 10.07 -16.36
N GLU A 46 24.49 11.27 -16.33
CA GLU A 46 25.54 11.65 -15.36
C GLU A 46 25.10 11.37 -13.92
N ASN A 47 26.01 10.81 -13.11
CA ASN A 47 25.76 10.36 -11.73
C ASN A 47 24.77 9.19 -11.57
N SER A 48 24.35 8.55 -12.66
CA SER A 48 23.49 7.35 -12.65
C SER A 48 22.28 7.45 -11.72
N PRO A 49 21.42 8.47 -11.88
CA PRO A 49 20.33 8.78 -10.95
C PRO A 49 19.44 7.56 -10.70
N VAL A 50 19.02 7.40 -9.45
CA VAL A 50 18.22 6.27 -8.98
C VAL A 50 16.78 6.70 -8.73
N ILE A 51 15.83 5.94 -9.27
CA ILE A 51 14.39 6.15 -9.14
C ILE A 51 13.79 4.91 -8.46
N GLU A 52 13.15 5.09 -7.31
CA GLU A 52 12.43 4.01 -6.64
C GLU A 52 11.17 3.62 -7.42
N ALA A 53 10.91 2.32 -7.55
CA ALA A 53 9.67 1.80 -8.12
C ALA A 53 8.51 2.00 -7.13
N ASP A 54 8.00 3.22 -7.12
CA ASP A 54 6.99 3.66 -6.17
C ASP A 54 5.98 4.57 -6.89
N VAL A 55 4.70 4.42 -6.56
CA VAL A 55 3.60 5.17 -7.16
C VAL A 55 3.74 6.69 -6.98
N ASP A 56 4.45 7.13 -5.94
CA ASP A 56 4.75 8.55 -5.68
C ASP A 56 5.75 9.12 -6.71
N ASN A 57 6.50 8.25 -7.40
CA ASN A 57 7.43 8.62 -8.47
C ASN A 57 6.81 8.46 -9.87
N VAL A 58 5.54 8.08 -10.01
CA VAL A 58 4.89 7.97 -11.33
C VAL A 58 4.58 9.36 -11.89
N VAL A 59 5.14 9.67 -13.06
CA VAL A 59 5.06 10.99 -13.71
C VAL A 59 4.22 11.01 -14.99
N ASP A 60 4.03 9.85 -15.64
CA ASP A 60 3.16 9.73 -16.82
C ASP A 60 2.54 8.32 -16.91
N VAL A 61 1.32 8.27 -17.45
CA VAL A 61 0.49 7.05 -17.63
C VAL A 61 -0.14 6.97 -19.03
N SER A 62 0.30 7.83 -19.95
CA SER A 62 -0.36 8.01 -21.24
C SER A 62 -0.18 6.82 -22.19
N ARG A 63 0.95 6.11 -22.11
CA ARG A 63 1.41 5.11 -23.10
C ARG A 63 2.10 3.90 -22.47
N GLY A 64 1.78 3.66 -21.22
CA GLY A 64 2.52 2.81 -20.29
C GLY A 64 2.79 3.59 -19.00
N THR A 65 3.43 2.95 -18.04
CA THR A 65 3.73 3.54 -16.74
C THR A 65 5.16 4.08 -16.74
N THR A 66 5.29 5.38 -16.47
CA THR A 66 6.58 6.08 -16.44
C THR A 66 6.88 6.60 -15.04
N ILE A 67 8.05 6.23 -14.51
CA ILE A 67 8.57 6.77 -13.25
C ILE A 67 9.62 7.86 -13.50
N GLY A 68 9.71 8.82 -12.59
CA GLY A 68 10.60 9.96 -12.73
C GLY A 68 11.06 10.54 -11.40
N LYS A 69 12.30 11.03 -11.36
CA LYS A 69 12.87 11.75 -10.22
C LYS A 69 13.93 12.74 -10.72
N ASN A 70 13.89 13.98 -10.22
CA ASN A 70 14.86 15.03 -10.55
C ASN A 70 15.10 15.21 -12.07
N GLY A 71 14.02 15.19 -12.86
CA GLY A 71 14.09 15.37 -14.32
C GLY A 71 14.54 14.14 -15.12
N THR A 72 14.94 13.05 -14.46
CA THR A 72 15.24 11.78 -15.13
C THR A 72 14.02 10.88 -15.09
N THR A 73 13.71 10.21 -16.21
CA THR A 73 12.56 9.30 -16.33
C THR A 73 12.93 7.96 -16.95
N ILE A 74 12.10 6.94 -16.65
CA ILE A 74 12.10 5.63 -17.29
C ILE A 74 10.65 5.26 -17.58
N SER A 75 10.34 4.98 -18.85
CA SER A 75 9.00 4.60 -19.31
C SER A 75 8.85 3.09 -19.51
N THR A 76 7.58 2.65 -19.54
CA THR A 76 7.16 1.28 -19.92
C THR A 76 7.68 0.23 -18.93
N ILE A 77 7.61 0.51 -17.62
CA ILE A 77 8.14 -0.39 -16.58
C ILE A 77 7.19 -1.54 -16.21
N GLU A 78 5.92 -1.46 -16.60
CA GLU A 78 4.82 -2.32 -16.16
C GLU A 78 5.07 -3.82 -16.39
N HIS A 79 5.55 -4.23 -17.56
CA HIS A 79 5.79 -5.65 -17.87
C HIS A 79 6.93 -6.20 -17.03
N LEU A 80 8.02 -5.45 -16.90
CA LEU A 80 9.13 -5.84 -16.04
C LEU A 80 8.69 -5.91 -14.56
N MET A 81 7.92 -4.93 -14.10
CA MET A 81 7.40 -4.93 -12.73
C MET A 81 6.45 -6.10 -12.47
N ALA A 82 5.67 -6.52 -13.46
CA ALA A 82 4.83 -7.71 -13.37
C ALA A 82 5.67 -8.99 -13.24
N ALA A 83 6.74 -9.13 -14.05
CA ALA A 83 7.69 -10.23 -13.96
C ALA A 83 8.40 -10.30 -12.58
N ILE A 84 8.86 -9.16 -12.06
CA ILE A 84 9.50 -9.05 -10.74
C ILE A 84 8.52 -9.47 -9.62
N THR A 85 7.28 -8.96 -9.68
CA THR A 85 6.23 -9.25 -8.69
C THR A 85 5.82 -10.71 -8.72
N GLY A 86 5.62 -11.27 -9.91
CA GLY A 86 5.31 -12.70 -10.10
C GLY A 86 6.41 -13.63 -9.62
N ALA A 87 7.69 -13.20 -9.67
CA ALA A 87 8.82 -13.95 -9.14
C ALA A 87 8.95 -13.83 -7.61
N GLY A 88 8.18 -12.92 -6.99
CA GLY A 88 8.23 -12.63 -5.57
C GLY A 88 9.49 -11.88 -5.13
N ILE A 89 10.23 -11.27 -6.07
CA ILE A 89 11.47 -10.52 -5.79
C ILE A 89 11.12 -9.22 -5.05
N ASP A 90 11.78 -9.00 -3.91
CA ASP A 90 11.59 -7.82 -3.08
C ASP A 90 12.65 -6.75 -3.34
N ASN A 91 13.89 -7.18 -3.52
CA ASN A 91 15.05 -6.31 -3.58
C ASN A 91 15.79 -6.50 -4.91
N LEU A 92 15.80 -5.47 -5.74
CA LEU A 92 16.44 -5.51 -7.06
C LEU A 92 16.92 -4.12 -7.48
N LYS A 93 18.16 -4.04 -7.98
CA LYS A 93 18.62 -2.86 -8.72
C LYS A 93 18.51 -3.16 -10.22
N VAL A 94 17.83 -2.29 -10.96
CA VAL A 94 17.68 -2.37 -12.41
C VAL A 94 18.46 -1.23 -13.04
N GLU A 95 19.60 -1.52 -13.64
CA GLU A 95 20.37 -0.56 -14.42
C GLU A 95 19.89 -0.55 -15.86
N VAL A 96 19.74 0.64 -16.45
CA VAL A 96 19.24 0.81 -17.81
C VAL A 96 19.98 1.96 -18.49
N ASN A 97 20.46 1.74 -19.72
CA ASN A 97 21.24 2.72 -20.48
C ASN A 97 20.37 3.52 -21.49
N GLY A 98 19.09 3.66 -21.21
CA GLY A 98 18.14 4.35 -22.07
C GLY A 98 16.86 4.77 -21.34
N PRO A 99 16.02 5.59 -21.97
CA PRO A 99 14.87 6.20 -21.32
C PRO A 99 13.63 5.29 -21.19
N GLU A 100 13.68 4.08 -21.73
CA GLU A 100 12.54 3.17 -21.85
C GLU A 100 13.01 1.73 -21.62
N ILE A 101 12.21 0.92 -20.92
CA ILE A 101 12.46 -0.53 -20.79
C ILE A 101 12.21 -1.22 -22.15
N PRO A 102 13.07 -2.15 -22.59
CA PRO A 102 12.88 -2.82 -23.87
C PRO A 102 11.58 -3.62 -23.90
N ILE A 103 10.86 -3.58 -25.03
CA ILE A 103 9.57 -4.26 -25.19
C ILE A 103 9.69 -5.78 -25.34
N LEU A 104 10.84 -6.24 -25.84
CA LEU A 104 11.13 -7.64 -26.12
C LEU A 104 10.04 -8.26 -27.02
N ASP A 105 9.31 -9.26 -26.55
CA ASP A 105 8.20 -9.90 -27.28
C ASP A 105 6.83 -9.25 -27.01
N GLY A 106 6.79 -8.17 -26.23
CA GLY A 106 5.56 -7.50 -25.80
C GLY A 106 4.89 -8.09 -24.56
N SER A 107 5.51 -9.10 -23.94
CA SER A 107 5.02 -9.75 -22.72
C SER A 107 6.02 -9.63 -21.56
N SER A 108 5.72 -10.27 -20.44
CA SER A 108 6.66 -10.42 -19.32
C SER A 108 7.58 -11.64 -19.44
N LYS A 109 7.33 -12.54 -20.41
CA LYS A 109 7.94 -13.88 -20.47
C LYS A 109 9.45 -13.84 -20.43
N ILE A 110 10.08 -13.04 -21.31
CA ILE A 110 11.54 -13.01 -21.40
C ILE A 110 12.15 -12.44 -20.11
N PHE A 111 11.52 -11.45 -19.48
CA PHE A 111 11.95 -10.96 -18.16
C PHE A 111 11.84 -12.06 -17.10
N SER A 112 10.71 -12.77 -17.07
CA SER A 112 10.43 -13.85 -16.14
C SER A 112 11.43 -14.99 -16.26
N GLU A 113 11.64 -15.51 -17.47
CA GLU A 113 12.59 -16.58 -17.76
C GLU A 113 14.02 -16.16 -17.35
N THR A 114 14.40 -14.92 -17.64
CA THR A 114 15.71 -14.37 -17.27
C THR A 114 15.89 -14.32 -15.76
N LEU A 115 14.95 -13.74 -15.02
CA LEU A 115 15.02 -13.61 -13.57
C LEU A 115 15.01 -14.99 -12.87
N ILE A 116 14.22 -15.94 -13.38
CA ILE A 116 14.15 -17.30 -12.86
C ILE A 116 15.45 -18.06 -13.14
N SER A 117 16.04 -17.91 -14.34
CA SER A 117 17.26 -18.63 -14.75
C SER A 117 18.48 -18.32 -13.87
N VAL A 118 18.59 -17.08 -13.38
CA VAL A 118 19.64 -16.67 -12.42
C VAL A 118 19.47 -17.33 -11.06
N GLY A 119 18.23 -17.70 -10.72
CA GLY A 119 17.84 -18.21 -9.43
C GLY A 119 17.68 -17.11 -8.37
N LEU A 120 16.79 -17.39 -7.42
CA LEU A 120 16.45 -16.49 -6.32
C LEU A 120 17.28 -16.81 -5.08
N LYS A 121 17.59 -15.79 -4.30
CA LYS A 121 18.29 -15.85 -3.02
C LYS A 121 17.38 -15.30 -1.93
N SER A 122 17.07 -16.16 -0.96
CA SER A 122 16.44 -15.75 0.30
C SER A 122 17.39 -14.89 1.13
N GLN A 123 16.88 -13.83 1.75
CA GLN A 123 17.63 -12.93 2.61
C GLN A 123 17.22 -13.14 4.09
N GLU A 124 17.98 -12.55 5.01
CA GLU A 124 17.83 -12.80 6.45
C GLU A 124 16.56 -12.19 7.09
N LYS A 125 15.83 -11.35 6.35
CA LYS A 125 14.67 -10.62 6.87
C LYS A 125 13.37 -11.16 6.35
N GLU A 126 12.39 -11.32 7.24
CA GLU A 126 11.02 -11.67 6.87
C GLU A 126 10.38 -10.63 5.95
N LYS A 127 9.61 -11.11 4.97
CA LYS A 127 8.84 -10.30 4.04
C LYS A 127 7.60 -9.77 4.78
N LEU A 128 7.51 -8.45 4.89
CA LEU A 128 6.32 -7.80 5.44
C LEU A 128 5.19 -7.83 4.40
N ILE A 129 4.20 -8.69 4.61
CA ILE A 129 3.00 -8.76 3.78
C ILE A 129 1.82 -8.13 4.52
N ILE A 130 1.16 -7.16 3.89
CA ILE A 130 0.09 -6.38 4.48
C ILE A 130 -1.26 -6.92 4.00
N GLU A 131 -2.12 -7.33 4.92
CA GLU A 131 -3.49 -7.73 4.58
C GLU A 131 -4.38 -6.51 4.41
N ILE A 132 -5.17 -6.47 3.35
CA ILE A 132 -6.29 -5.52 3.22
C ILE A 132 -7.44 -6.04 4.11
N ASP A 133 -7.92 -5.20 5.04
CA ASP A 133 -8.91 -5.54 6.06
C ASP A 133 -10.32 -5.00 5.79
N SER A 134 -10.46 -4.12 4.82
CA SER A 134 -11.75 -3.61 4.35
C SER A 134 -11.70 -3.35 2.85
N PRO A 135 -12.85 -3.41 2.14
CA PRO A 135 -12.92 -3.07 0.72
C PRO A 135 -12.34 -1.68 0.42
N ILE A 136 -11.56 -1.58 -0.66
CA ILE A 136 -11.08 -0.31 -1.22
C ILE A 136 -11.61 -0.21 -2.64
N GLU A 137 -12.38 0.82 -2.94
CA GLU A 137 -13.06 0.99 -4.22
C GLU A 137 -12.52 2.20 -4.99
N PHE A 138 -12.45 2.06 -6.31
CA PHE A 138 -12.11 3.10 -7.27
C PHE A 138 -13.03 3.03 -8.49
N TYR A 139 -13.47 4.21 -8.94
CA TYR A 139 -14.28 4.37 -10.14
C TYR A 139 -13.79 5.59 -10.92
N ASP A 140 -13.46 5.40 -12.20
CA ASP A 140 -13.22 6.46 -13.17
C ASP A 140 -14.46 6.57 -14.09
N PRO A 141 -15.28 7.63 -13.97
CA PRO A 141 -16.47 7.80 -14.78
C PRO A 141 -16.16 8.12 -16.24
N GLU A 142 -14.98 8.69 -16.57
CA GLU A 142 -14.62 9.03 -17.95
C GLU A 142 -14.35 7.78 -18.78
N LYS A 143 -13.73 6.77 -18.16
CA LYS A 143 -13.36 5.50 -18.81
C LYS A 143 -14.27 4.33 -18.43
N ASP A 144 -15.25 4.57 -17.57
CA ASP A 144 -16.09 3.53 -16.94
C ASP A 144 -15.25 2.41 -16.30
N ALA A 145 -14.07 2.76 -15.76
CA ALA A 145 -13.14 1.81 -15.17
C ALA A 145 -13.44 1.64 -13.67
N ARG A 146 -13.54 0.40 -13.21
CA ARG A 146 -13.84 0.07 -11.80
C ARG A 146 -12.78 -0.86 -11.26
N LEU A 147 -12.20 -0.54 -10.11
CA LEU A 147 -11.24 -1.38 -9.43
C LEU A 147 -11.62 -1.51 -7.95
N ILE A 148 -11.60 -2.74 -7.44
CA ILE A 148 -11.91 -3.04 -6.04
C ILE A 148 -10.83 -3.97 -5.49
N ALA A 149 -10.38 -3.71 -4.26
CA ALA A 149 -9.52 -4.59 -3.49
C ALA A 149 -10.34 -5.10 -2.30
N LEU A 150 -10.57 -6.40 -2.25
CA LEU A 150 -11.28 -7.08 -1.18
C LEU A 150 -10.30 -7.79 -0.23
N PRO A 151 -10.63 -7.92 1.07
CA PRO A 151 -9.86 -8.74 1.99
C PRO A 151 -9.69 -10.17 1.48
N SER A 152 -8.45 -10.67 1.48
CA SER A 152 -8.13 -12.02 1.03
C SER A 152 -6.86 -12.56 1.71
N ASP A 153 -6.77 -13.88 1.85
CA ASP A 153 -5.62 -14.60 2.40
C ASP A 153 -4.46 -14.75 1.39
N ARG A 154 -4.74 -14.45 0.11
CA ARG A 154 -3.84 -14.52 -1.04
C ARG A 154 -3.90 -13.24 -1.85
N TYR A 155 -2.95 -13.09 -2.78
CA TYR A 155 -3.04 -12.04 -3.80
C TYR A 155 -3.63 -12.64 -5.07
N LYS A 156 -4.88 -12.26 -5.37
CA LYS A 156 -5.69 -12.77 -6.49
C LYS A 156 -6.11 -11.61 -7.38
N LEU A 157 -6.28 -11.87 -8.67
CA LEU A 157 -6.72 -10.85 -9.61
C LEU A 157 -7.77 -11.41 -10.56
N THR A 158 -8.83 -10.64 -10.77
CA THR A 158 -9.84 -10.86 -11.80
C THR A 158 -9.90 -9.61 -12.66
N VAL A 159 -9.64 -9.75 -13.95
CA VAL A 159 -9.73 -8.66 -14.92
C VAL A 159 -10.83 -8.95 -15.92
N MET A 160 -11.65 -7.95 -16.19
CA MET A 160 -12.68 -7.95 -17.23
C MET A 160 -12.40 -6.81 -18.19
N ILE A 161 -12.40 -7.10 -19.49
CA ILE A 161 -12.23 -6.09 -20.53
C ILE A 161 -13.47 -6.06 -21.43
N ASP A 162 -13.83 -4.87 -21.87
CA ASP A 162 -14.88 -4.59 -22.84
C ASP A 162 -14.45 -3.36 -23.63
N TYR A 163 -14.11 -3.58 -24.89
CA TYR A 163 -13.67 -2.55 -25.83
C TYR A 163 -14.78 -2.13 -26.79
N GLN A 164 -16.02 -2.60 -26.60
CA GLN A 164 -17.15 -2.35 -27.49
C GLN A 164 -16.83 -2.66 -28.97
N SER A 165 -15.95 -3.63 -29.19
CA SER A 165 -15.49 -4.07 -30.51
C SER A 165 -16.25 -5.32 -30.93
N ASN A 166 -16.65 -5.40 -32.20
CA ASN A 166 -17.24 -6.62 -32.75
C ASN A 166 -16.21 -7.76 -32.89
N THR A 167 -14.93 -7.41 -32.93
CA THR A 167 -13.81 -8.34 -33.05
C THR A 167 -13.33 -8.79 -31.67
N LEU A 168 -13.09 -7.83 -30.78
CA LEU A 168 -12.71 -8.10 -29.39
C LEU A 168 -13.91 -7.96 -28.47
N GLY A 169 -14.67 -9.05 -28.34
CA GLY A 169 -15.79 -9.14 -27.41
C GLY A 169 -15.36 -9.10 -25.94
N ASN A 170 -16.33 -9.23 -25.04
CA ASN A 170 -16.07 -9.26 -23.60
C ASN A 170 -15.19 -10.46 -23.24
N GLN A 171 -14.08 -10.18 -22.56
CA GLN A 171 -13.17 -11.21 -22.09
C GLN A 171 -12.91 -11.02 -20.60
N TYR A 172 -12.62 -12.13 -19.92
CA TYR A 172 -12.15 -12.10 -18.55
C TYR A 172 -10.91 -12.99 -18.39
N ALA A 173 -10.11 -12.64 -17.39
CA ALA A 173 -8.94 -13.37 -16.97
C ALA A 173 -8.89 -13.42 -15.44
N HIS A 174 -8.48 -14.55 -14.89
CA HIS A 174 -8.45 -14.78 -13.45
C HIS A 174 -7.14 -15.45 -13.04
N LEU A 175 -6.46 -14.85 -12.07
CA LEU A 175 -5.26 -15.37 -11.42
C LEU A 175 -5.58 -15.68 -9.96
N ASN A 176 -5.57 -16.97 -9.63
CA ASN A 176 -5.93 -17.48 -8.30
C ASN A 176 -4.87 -17.22 -7.22
N ASN A 177 -3.61 -17.07 -7.63
CA ASN A 177 -2.47 -16.76 -6.76
C ASN A 177 -1.35 -16.17 -7.61
N ILE A 178 -0.79 -15.03 -7.18
CA ILE A 178 0.34 -14.38 -7.86
C ILE A 178 1.55 -15.31 -8.09
N GLU A 179 1.73 -16.35 -7.28
CA GLU A 179 2.79 -17.37 -7.48
C GLU A 179 2.69 -18.11 -8.82
N HIS A 180 1.50 -18.17 -9.44
CA HIS A 180 1.30 -18.81 -10.73
C HIS A 180 1.51 -17.84 -11.91
N PHE A 181 1.82 -16.57 -11.65
CA PHE A 181 1.92 -15.54 -12.69
C PHE A 181 2.90 -15.93 -13.80
N GLN A 182 4.04 -16.53 -13.42
CA GLN A 182 5.10 -16.86 -14.38
C GLN A 182 4.67 -17.92 -15.38
N GLU A 183 3.95 -18.93 -14.92
CA GLU A 183 3.50 -20.06 -15.74
C GLU A 183 2.25 -19.72 -16.53
N GLU A 184 1.33 -18.95 -15.93
CA GLU A 184 0.02 -18.69 -16.52
C GLU A 184 0.00 -17.39 -17.34
N PHE A 185 0.58 -16.28 -16.86
CA PHE A 185 0.29 -14.95 -17.43
C PHE A 185 1.47 -14.29 -18.12
N ALA A 186 2.71 -14.65 -17.79
CA ALA A 186 3.89 -13.93 -18.26
C ALA A 186 4.00 -13.86 -19.79
N SER A 187 3.51 -14.86 -20.53
CA SER A 187 3.53 -14.91 -22.00
C SER A 187 2.44 -14.12 -22.71
N SER A 188 1.58 -13.40 -22.00
CA SER A 188 0.47 -12.67 -22.62
C SER A 188 0.98 -11.35 -23.20
N ARG A 189 0.98 -11.22 -24.52
CA ARG A 189 1.58 -10.06 -25.22
C ARG A 189 0.64 -8.87 -25.26
N THR A 190 1.25 -7.69 -25.39
CA THR A 190 0.55 -6.43 -25.60
C THR A 190 -0.21 -6.43 -26.90
N PHE A 191 -1.20 -5.56 -26.99
CA PHE A 191 -2.05 -5.45 -28.16
C PHE A 191 -2.46 -4.01 -28.43
N CYS A 192 -2.76 -3.72 -29.68
CA CYS A 192 -3.31 -2.44 -30.12
C CYS A 192 -4.38 -2.66 -31.19
N PHE A 193 -5.22 -1.65 -31.41
CA PHE A 193 -6.14 -1.67 -32.53
C PHE A 193 -5.47 -1.12 -33.79
N LEU A 194 -5.77 -1.72 -34.93
CA LEU A 194 -5.19 -1.34 -36.22
C LEU A 194 -5.39 0.15 -36.54
N HIS A 195 -6.57 0.70 -36.24
CA HIS A 195 -6.89 2.09 -36.51
C HIS A 195 -6.08 3.10 -35.67
N GLU A 196 -5.42 2.65 -34.60
CA GLU A 196 -4.59 3.50 -33.75
C GLU A 196 -3.14 3.60 -34.27
N ILE A 197 -2.67 2.58 -35.00
CA ILE A 197 -1.27 2.43 -35.41
C ILE A 197 -0.76 3.67 -36.15
N GLU A 198 -1.49 4.16 -37.15
CA GLU A 198 -1.02 5.28 -37.95
C GLU A 198 -0.95 6.59 -37.16
N ALA A 199 -1.92 6.82 -36.27
CA ALA A 199 -1.93 7.99 -35.41
C ALA A 199 -0.74 7.94 -34.46
N LEU A 200 -0.43 6.76 -33.90
CA LEU A 200 0.73 6.56 -33.05
C LEU A 200 2.03 6.81 -33.82
N PHE A 201 2.18 6.21 -35.01
CA PHE A 201 3.37 6.37 -35.84
C PHE A 201 3.60 7.84 -36.27
N LYS A 202 2.55 8.54 -36.73
CA LYS A 202 2.61 9.97 -37.10
C LYS A 202 3.04 10.88 -35.95
N ASN A 203 2.73 10.47 -34.71
CA ASN A 203 3.15 11.18 -33.50
C ASN A 203 4.53 10.75 -32.98
N ASN A 204 5.34 10.08 -33.82
CA ASN A 204 6.68 9.57 -33.48
C ASN A 204 6.69 8.53 -32.35
N LEU A 205 5.64 7.72 -32.25
CA LEU A 205 5.52 6.63 -31.29
C LEU A 205 5.64 5.29 -31.97
N ILE A 206 5.65 4.22 -31.18
CA ILE A 206 5.76 2.83 -31.63
C ILE A 206 6.93 2.62 -32.61
N ARG A 207 8.03 3.39 -32.47
CA ARG A 207 9.20 3.33 -33.35
C ARG A 207 9.97 2.02 -33.24
N GLY A 208 9.86 1.35 -32.10
CA GLY A 208 10.33 -0.03 -31.89
C GLY A 208 9.19 -1.05 -31.97
N GLY A 209 7.97 -0.60 -32.26
CA GLY A 209 6.84 -1.47 -32.53
C GLY A 209 7.12 -2.29 -33.78
N SER A 210 6.91 -3.59 -33.68
CA SER A 210 6.94 -4.49 -34.81
C SER A 210 5.73 -5.41 -34.71
N LEU A 211 5.39 -6.02 -35.83
CA LEU A 211 4.31 -7.00 -35.84
C LEU A 211 4.69 -8.27 -35.05
N ASP A 212 5.93 -8.43 -34.62
CA ASP A 212 6.37 -9.57 -33.81
C ASP A 212 6.22 -9.32 -32.29
N ASN A 213 6.05 -8.06 -31.86
CA ASN A 213 6.01 -7.69 -30.43
C ASN A 213 4.66 -7.12 -29.95
N ALA A 214 3.62 -7.15 -30.79
CA ALA A 214 2.26 -6.78 -30.41
C ALA A 214 1.22 -7.54 -31.24
N ILE A 215 0.12 -7.90 -30.59
CA ILE A 215 -1.08 -8.41 -31.26
C ILE A 215 -1.83 -7.23 -31.86
N VAL A 216 -2.13 -7.26 -33.15
CA VAL A 216 -2.87 -6.18 -33.82
C VAL A 216 -4.30 -6.63 -34.11
N ILE A 217 -5.25 -5.97 -33.47
CA ILE A 217 -6.68 -6.27 -33.56
C ILE A 217 -7.32 -5.38 -34.62
N VAL A 218 -8.04 -6.00 -35.54
CA VAL A 218 -8.76 -5.35 -36.63
C VAL A 218 -10.22 -5.20 -36.25
N ASP A 219 -10.61 -4.02 -35.79
CA ASP A 219 -11.96 -3.71 -35.29
C ASP A 219 -12.87 -3.06 -36.34
N LYS A 220 -12.32 -2.71 -37.52
CA LYS A 220 -13.04 -2.04 -38.62
C LYS A 220 -12.72 -2.74 -39.93
N LYS A 221 -13.60 -2.58 -40.93
CA LYS A 221 -13.28 -3.00 -42.30
C LYS A 221 -12.12 -2.15 -42.83
N VAL A 222 -11.09 -2.83 -43.32
CA VAL A 222 -9.85 -2.24 -43.83
C VAL A 222 -9.77 -2.49 -45.33
N SER A 223 -9.35 -1.50 -46.10
CA SER A 223 -9.07 -1.70 -47.53
C SER A 223 -7.70 -2.36 -47.75
N GLU A 224 -7.49 -2.99 -48.91
CA GLU A 224 -6.17 -3.52 -49.28
C GLU A 224 -5.09 -2.41 -49.30
N GLU A 225 -5.45 -1.20 -49.74
CA GLU A 225 -4.54 -0.04 -49.73
C GLU A 225 -4.08 0.35 -48.32
N GLU A 226 -4.96 0.26 -47.32
CA GLU A 226 -4.64 0.58 -45.94
C GLU A 226 -3.76 -0.50 -45.30
N LEU A 227 -4.01 -1.78 -45.61
CA LEU A 227 -3.14 -2.89 -45.22
C LEU A 227 -1.74 -2.78 -45.83
N ASP A 228 -1.64 -2.45 -47.11
CA ASP A 228 -0.35 -2.24 -47.79
C ASP A 228 0.43 -1.08 -47.17
N ARG A 229 -0.28 -0.01 -46.81
CA ARG A 229 0.34 1.16 -46.16
C ARG A 229 0.90 0.79 -44.79
N ILE A 230 0.15 0.04 -43.99
CA ILE A 230 0.60 -0.45 -42.67
C ILE A 230 1.77 -1.43 -42.83
N SER A 231 1.71 -2.33 -43.82
CA SER A 231 2.82 -3.24 -44.15
C SER A 231 4.11 -2.48 -44.50
N GLY A 232 3.97 -1.37 -45.25
CA GLY A 232 5.06 -0.46 -45.58
C GLY A 232 5.65 0.25 -44.36
N LEU A 233 4.84 0.63 -43.36
CA LEU A 233 5.34 1.26 -42.12
C LEU A 233 6.28 0.35 -41.33
N PHE A 234 6.07 -0.97 -41.38
CA PHE A 234 6.85 -1.97 -40.63
C PHE A 234 7.78 -2.83 -41.50
N ASN A 235 7.97 -2.48 -42.78
CA ASN A 235 8.82 -3.22 -43.74
C ASN A 235 8.51 -4.73 -43.84
N GLN A 236 7.24 -5.13 -43.71
CA GLN A 236 6.83 -6.53 -43.88
C GLN A 236 6.34 -6.83 -45.31
N LYS A 237 6.58 -8.06 -45.78
CA LYS A 237 6.34 -8.46 -47.18
C LYS A 237 4.86 -8.68 -47.51
N LYS A 238 4.03 -9.07 -46.53
CA LYS A 238 2.58 -9.27 -46.69
C LYS A 238 1.91 -9.45 -45.33
N ILE A 239 0.78 -8.79 -45.11
CA ILE A 239 -0.05 -8.93 -43.92
C ILE A 239 -1.46 -9.31 -44.38
N GLU A 240 -2.06 -10.31 -43.75
CA GLU A 240 -3.44 -10.74 -44.02
C GLU A 240 -4.28 -10.62 -42.74
N ILE A 241 -5.59 -10.53 -42.87
CA ILE A 241 -6.52 -10.54 -41.72
C ILE A 241 -7.00 -11.98 -41.54
N LYS A 242 -6.78 -12.57 -40.36
CA LYS A 242 -7.31 -13.89 -40.01
C LYS A 242 -8.83 -13.81 -39.81
N GLU A 243 -9.53 -14.95 -39.92
CA GLU A 243 -11.00 -15.02 -39.73
C GLU A 243 -11.46 -14.44 -38.38
N GLU A 244 -10.59 -14.43 -37.38
CA GLU A 244 -10.81 -13.92 -36.02
C GLU A 244 -10.65 -12.39 -35.90
N GLY A 245 -10.38 -11.68 -37.01
CA GLY A 245 -10.15 -10.23 -37.02
C GLY A 245 -8.85 -9.79 -36.36
N ILE A 246 -7.85 -10.67 -36.35
CA ILE A 246 -6.48 -10.37 -35.91
C ILE A 246 -5.58 -10.40 -37.15
N LEU A 247 -4.58 -9.51 -37.21
CA LEU A 247 -3.59 -9.59 -38.28
C LEU A 247 -2.83 -10.93 -38.23
N SER A 248 -2.39 -11.41 -39.38
CA SER A 248 -1.70 -12.68 -39.53
C SER A 248 -0.28 -12.69 -38.98
N ASN A 249 0.14 -11.60 -38.34
CA ASN A 249 1.49 -11.41 -37.82
C ASN A 249 1.83 -12.38 -36.69
N VAL A 250 0.84 -12.76 -35.87
CA VAL A 250 1.04 -13.67 -34.75
C VAL A 250 -0.19 -14.55 -34.54
N ASP A 251 0.01 -15.78 -34.03
CA ASP A 251 -1.05 -16.59 -33.45
C ASP A 251 -1.23 -16.22 -31.98
N LEU A 252 -2.48 -16.20 -31.50
CA LEU A 252 -2.76 -16.06 -30.07
C LEU A 252 -2.26 -17.30 -29.32
N ILE A 253 -1.54 -17.08 -28.22
CA ILE A 253 -1.13 -18.14 -27.30
C ILE A 253 -2.35 -18.61 -26.49
N HIS A 254 -3.25 -17.68 -26.17
CA HIS A 254 -4.50 -17.94 -25.45
C HIS A 254 -5.68 -17.23 -26.13
N PRO A 255 -6.87 -17.85 -26.20
CA PRO A 255 -8.05 -17.19 -26.78
C PRO A 255 -8.41 -15.85 -26.11
N ASN A 256 -8.11 -15.70 -24.82
CA ASN A 256 -8.32 -14.47 -24.04
C ASN A 256 -7.01 -13.70 -23.74
N GLU A 257 -5.98 -13.83 -24.57
CA GLU A 257 -4.66 -13.18 -24.38
C GLU A 257 -4.77 -11.66 -24.10
N PRO A 258 -5.66 -10.88 -24.73
CA PRO A 258 -5.85 -9.45 -24.39
C PRO A 258 -6.28 -9.21 -22.94
N ALA A 259 -7.22 -10.01 -22.40
CA ALA A 259 -7.62 -9.91 -21.00
C ALA A 259 -6.49 -10.34 -20.05
N ARG A 260 -5.73 -11.38 -20.43
CA ARG A 260 -4.56 -11.84 -19.67
C ARG A 260 -3.45 -10.79 -19.63
N HIS A 261 -3.22 -10.09 -20.74
CA HIS A 261 -2.27 -8.98 -20.79
C HIS A 261 -2.73 -7.81 -19.91
N LYS A 262 -4.03 -7.48 -19.89
CA LYS A 262 -4.53 -6.47 -18.94
C LYS A 262 -4.42 -6.90 -17.49
N LEU A 263 -4.49 -8.20 -17.18
CA LEU A 263 -4.14 -8.71 -15.85
C LEU A 263 -2.65 -8.48 -15.54
N LEU A 264 -1.77 -8.76 -16.49
CA LEU A 264 -0.33 -8.49 -16.39
C LEU A 264 -0.05 -7.01 -16.13
N ASP A 265 -0.66 -6.10 -16.89
CA ASP A 265 -0.54 -4.65 -16.66
C ASP A 265 -0.97 -4.25 -15.24
N VAL A 266 -2.10 -4.79 -14.75
CA VAL A 266 -2.59 -4.52 -13.40
C VAL A 266 -1.61 -5.03 -12.33
N VAL A 267 -1.02 -6.22 -12.51
CA VAL A 267 0.03 -6.72 -11.59
C VAL A 267 1.22 -5.77 -11.57
N GLY A 268 1.69 -5.35 -12.75
CA GLY A 268 2.81 -4.43 -12.91
C GLY A 268 2.56 -3.08 -12.24
N ASP A 269 1.43 -2.45 -12.52
CA ASP A 269 1.07 -1.14 -11.97
C ASP A 269 0.84 -1.18 -10.45
N LEU A 270 0.15 -2.20 -9.94
CA LEU A 270 -0.13 -2.34 -8.50
C LEU A 270 1.11 -2.71 -7.69
N SER A 271 2.16 -3.23 -8.30
CA SER A 271 3.45 -3.44 -7.63
C SER A 271 4.06 -2.12 -7.10
N LEU A 272 3.71 -0.99 -7.72
CA LEU A 272 4.20 0.35 -7.36
C LEU A 272 3.58 0.90 -6.07
N VAL A 273 2.62 0.20 -5.45
CA VAL A 273 2.11 0.55 -4.11
C VAL A 273 3.24 0.72 -3.09
N GLY A 274 4.40 0.07 -3.30
CA GLY A 274 5.58 0.17 -2.45
C GLY A 274 5.50 -0.71 -1.19
N TYR A 275 4.50 -1.59 -1.13
CA TYR A 275 4.31 -2.58 -0.07
C TYR A 275 3.90 -3.91 -0.70
N ASN A 276 4.36 -5.03 -0.14
CA ASN A 276 3.74 -6.32 -0.43
C ASN A 276 2.41 -6.41 0.30
N PHE A 277 1.34 -6.77 -0.41
CA PHE A 277 0.01 -6.91 0.19
C PHE A 277 -0.75 -8.11 -0.35
N LYS A 278 -1.79 -8.53 0.39
CA LYS A 278 -2.73 -9.58 0.00
C LYS A 278 -4.13 -9.00 -0.08
N ALA A 279 -4.77 -9.25 -1.21
CA ALA A 279 -6.13 -8.83 -1.53
C ALA A 279 -6.63 -9.62 -2.74
N GLU A 280 -7.94 -9.66 -2.91
CA GLU A 280 -8.56 -10.00 -4.18
C GLU A 280 -8.83 -8.71 -4.94
N ILE A 281 -8.17 -8.54 -6.08
CA ILE A 281 -8.34 -7.40 -6.97
C ILE A 281 -9.36 -7.77 -8.04
N ILE A 282 -10.41 -6.97 -8.18
CA ILE A 282 -11.38 -7.08 -9.27
C ILE A 282 -11.29 -5.79 -10.07
N ALA A 283 -10.90 -5.90 -11.34
CA ALA A 283 -10.74 -4.75 -12.23
C ALA A 283 -11.59 -4.91 -13.49
N SER A 284 -12.46 -3.95 -13.75
CA SER A 284 -13.28 -3.85 -14.96
C SER A 284 -12.79 -2.68 -15.79
N LYS A 285 -12.50 -2.93 -17.07
CA LYS A 285 -11.94 -1.96 -18.03
C LYS A 285 -10.68 -1.26 -17.48
N PRO A 286 -9.68 -2.00 -16.95
CA PRO A 286 -8.49 -1.38 -16.38
C PRO A 286 -7.63 -0.67 -17.42
N GLY A 287 -6.76 0.20 -16.95
CA GLY A 287 -5.73 0.87 -17.73
C GLY A 287 -4.80 1.66 -16.80
N HIS A 288 -3.59 2.00 -17.26
CA HIS A 288 -2.53 2.52 -16.39
C HIS A 288 -2.96 3.69 -15.49
N LYS A 289 -3.67 4.70 -16.02
CA LYS A 289 -4.23 5.80 -15.20
C LYS A 289 -5.08 5.28 -14.03
N ALA A 290 -6.07 4.43 -14.32
CA ALA A 290 -6.98 3.87 -13.31
C ALA A 290 -6.23 2.97 -12.33
N ASN A 291 -5.29 2.16 -12.82
CA ASN A 291 -4.47 1.26 -12.01
C ASN A 291 -3.59 2.05 -11.03
N ILE A 292 -2.94 3.12 -11.49
CA ILE A 292 -2.07 3.98 -10.68
C ILE A 292 -2.88 4.80 -9.65
N ASP A 293 -4.02 5.36 -10.04
CA ASP A 293 -4.89 6.07 -9.09
C ASP A 293 -5.44 5.11 -8.03
N PHE A 294 -5.73 3.86 -8.40
CA PHE A 294 -6.09 2.81 -7.46
C PHE A 294 -4.91 2.39 -6.56
N ALA A 295 -3.69 2.25 -7.11
CA ALA A 295 -2.48 1.98 -6.34
C ALA A 295 -2.23 3.07 -5.28
N LYS A 296 -2.44 4.35 -5.61
CA LYS A 296 -2.38 5.46 -4.63
C LYS A 296 -3.40 5.29 -3.51
N LYS A 297 -4.64 4.89 -3.82
CA LYS A 297 -5.66 4.58 -2.79
C LYS A 297 -5.23 3.43 -1.88
N ILE A 298 -4.74 2.32 -2.45
CA ILE A 298 -4.23 1.18 -1.68
C ILE A 298 -3.07 1.63 -0.77
N LYS A 299 -2.09 2.36 -1.31
CA LYS A 299 -0.96 2.86 -0.54
C LYS A 299 -1.40 3.73 0.64
N ASN A 300 -2.36 4.61 0.43
CA ASN A 300 -2.92 5.45 1.50
C ASN A 300 -3.64 4.62 2.55
N HIS A 301 -4.46 3.64 2.16
CA HIS A 301 -5.11 2.71 3.09
C HIS A 301 -4.08 1.97 3.96
N ILE A 302 -3.03 1.45 3.32
CA ILE A 302 -1.92 0.78 4.00
C ILE A 302 -1.20 1.72 4.96
N LYS A 303 -0.87 2.95 4.54
CA LYS A 303 -0.21 3.95 5.39
C LYS A 303 -1.05 4.25 6.63
N GLU A 304 -2.36 4.44 6.48
CA GLU A 304 -3.27 4.65 7.61
C GLU A 304 -3.34 3.42 8.54
N LYS A 305 -3.43 2.21 7.97
CA LYS A 305 -3.37 0.96 8.73
C LYS A 305 -2.07 0.81 9.50
N LEU A 306 -0.92 1.12 8.91
CA LEU A 306 0.38 1.05 9.56
C LEU A 306 0.55 2.11 10.65
N LYS A 307 0.04 3.33 10.44
CA LYS A 307 -0.05 4.37 11.48
C LYS A 307 -0.90 3.88 12.66
N ASN A 308 -2.04 3.25 12.38
CA ASN A 308 -2.93 2.69 13.40
C ASN A 308 -2.34 1.46 14.10
N LYS A 309 -1.58 0.59 13.40
CA LYS A 309 -0.85 -0.53 14.03
C LYS A 309 0.24 -0.07 15.00
N LYS A 310 0.87 1.09 14.76
CA LYS A 310 1.78 1.72 15.75
C LYS A 310 1.04 2.16 17.01
N VAL A 311 -0.27 2.35 16.94
CA VAL A 311 -1.14 2.59 18.09
C VAL A 311 -1.76 1.25 18.51
N THR A 312 -1.00 0.45 19.26
CA THR A 312 -1.51 -0.83 19.78
C THR A 312 -2.69 -0.57 20.71
N ILE A 313 -3.92 -0.84 20.24
CA ILE A 313 -5.13 -0.74 21.05
C ILE A 313 -5.08 -1.88 22.07
N PRO A 314 -5.05 -1.61 23.38
CA PRO A 314 -5.07 -2.67 24.38
C PRO A 314 -6.38 -3.45 24.29
N LYS A 315 -6.31 -4.79 24.37
CA LYS A 315 -7.51 -5.63 24.43
C LYS A 315 -8.03 -5.66 25.86
N TYR A 316 -9.28 -5.23 26.06
CA TYR A 316 -9.97 -5.34 27.35
C TYR A 316 -10.85 -6.60 27.36
N ASP A 317 -10.54 -7.54 28.25
CA ASP A 317 -11.37 -8.71 28.55
C ASP A 317 -12.01 -8.53 29.94
N PRO A 318 -13.34 -8.36 30.03
CA PRO A 318 -14.01 -8.15 31.31
C PRO A 318 -13.97 -9.38 32.24
N ASN A 319 -13.65 -10.57 31.73
CA ASN A 319 -13.52 -11.79 32.54
C ASN A 319 -12.16 -11.90 33.23
N LYS A 320 -11.17 -11.13 32.79
CA LYS A 320 -9.84 -11.12 33.40
C LYS A 320 -9.84 -10.22 34.64
N LYS A 321 -9.29 -10.72 35.75
CA LYS A 321 -9.10 -9.90 36.95
C LYS A 321 -8.17 -8.71 36.64
N PRO A 322 -8.49 -7.49 37.12
CA PRO A 322 -7.61 -6.35 36.97
C PRO A 322 -6.31 -6.54 37.77
N ILE A 323 -5.24 -5.85 37.35
CA ILE A 323 -4.00 -5.77 38.12
C ILE A 323 -4.23 -4.92 39.37
N TYR A 324 -4.90 -3.76 39.20
CA TYR A 324 -5.35 -2.92 40.30
C TYR A 324 -6.83 -2.60 40.14
N ASP A 325 -7.60 -2.84 41.19
CA ASP A 325 -9.01 -2.47 41.27
C ASP A 325 -9.17 -1.05 41.83
N ILE A 326 -10.43 -0.61 41.92
CA ILE A 326 -10.78 0.71 42.42
C ILE A 326 -10.27 0.95 43.85
N SER A 327 -10.25 -0.07 44.70
CA SER A 327 -9.80 0.06 46.09
C SER A 327 -8.30 0.34 46.18
N TYR A 328 -7.51 -0.24 45.29
CA TYR A 328 -6.09 0.10 45.17
C TYR A 328 -5.90 1.52 44.61
N ILE A 329 -6.61 1.85 43.54
CA ILE A 329 -6.50 3.14 42.86
C ILE A 329 -6.87 4.28 43.83
N GLU A 330 -7.97 4.14 44.57
CA GLU A 330 -8.43 5.14 45.53
C GLU A 330 -7.42 5.40 46.66
N LYS A 331 -6.70 4.36 47.11
CA LYS A 331 -5.63 4.51 48.12
C LYS A 331 -4.37 5.16 47.55
N SER A 332 -4.08 4.91 46.28
CA SER A 332 -2.84 5.33 45.63
C SER A 332 -2.91 6.77 45.13
N LEU A 333 -4.04 7.17 44.54
CA LEU A 333 -4.24 8.51 44.02
C LEU A 333 -4.81 9.46 45.09
N PRO A 334 -4.45 10.76 45.06
CA PRO A 334 -5.05 11.76 45.94
C PRO A 334 -6.54 11.99 45.61
N HIS A 335 -6.94 11.79 44.35
CA HIS A 335 -8.31 11.97 43.87
C HIS A 335 -9.31 11.08 44.62
N LYS A 336 -10.53 11.60 44.82
CA LYS A 336 -11.67 10.90 45.41
C LYS A 336 -12.93 11.21 44.61
N TYR A 337 -13.95 10.38 44.77
CA TYR A 337 -15.26 10.63 44.16
C TYR A 337 -15.76 12.05 44.53
N PRO A 338 -16.34 12.81 43.58
CA PRO A 338 -16.68 12.43 42.20
C PRO A 338 -15.56 12.59 41.16
N PHE A 339 -14.36 13.03 41.55
CA PHE A 339 -13.27 13.36 40.63
C PHE A 339 -12.26 12.23 40.41
N LEU A 340 -12.40 11.09 41.09
CA LEU A 340 -11.68 9.86 40.76
C LEU A 340 -12.37 9.16 39.60
N LEU A 341 -11.76 9.20 38.42
CA LEU A 341 -12.38 8.76 37.17
C LEU A 341 -12.00 7.32 36.79
N VAL A 342 -10.79 6.86 37.09
CA VAL A 342 -10.30 5.55 36.62
C VAL A 342 -10.84 4.42 37.48
N ASP A 343 -11.44 3.40 36.86
CA ASP A 343 -12.10 2.30 37.58
C ASP A 343 -11.13 1.16 37.94
N LYS A 344 -10.18 0.86 37.05
CA LYS A 344 -9.21 -0.24 37.21
C LYS A 344 -8.03 -0.11 36.25
N ILE A 345 -6.92 -0.75 36.61
CA ILE A 345 -5.75 -0.97 35.76
C ILE A 345 -5.72 -2.43 35.30
N ILE A 346 -5.63 -2.64 33.99
CA ILE A 346 -5.67 -3.97 33.37
C ILE A 346 -4.31 -4.44 32.85
N ASP A 347 -3.37 -3.51 32.66
CA ASP A 347 -2.01 -3.80 32.23
C ASP A 347 -1.06 -2.70 32.74
N ILE A 348 0.15 -3.08 33.13
CA ILE A 348 1.18 -2.17 33.62
C ILE A 348 2.57 -2.77 33.43
N SER A 349 3.53 -1.94 33.04
CA SER A 349 4.96 -2.25 32.98
C SER A 349 5.78 -1.10 33.56
N GLU A 350 7.10 -1.13 33.42
CA GLU A 350 7.95 0.02 33.77
C GLU A 350 7.75 1.24 32.86
N LYS A 351 7.19 1.05 31.66
CA LYS A 351 7.10 2.09 30.62
C LYS A 351 5.68 2.45 30.20
N HIS A 352 4.69 1.66 30.58
CA HIS A 352 3.31 1.90 30.16
C HIS A 352 2.30 1.45 31.20
N VAL A 353 1.09 1.97 31.07
CA VAL A 353 -0.06 1.60 31.88
C VAL A 353 -1.33 1.64 31.05
N VAL A 354 -2.26 0.74 31.34
CA VAL A 354 -3.58 0.69 30.72
C VAL A 354 -4.67 0.68 31.78
N GLY A 355 -5.45 1.76 31.81
CA GLY A 355 -6.61 1.94 32.66
C GLY A 355 -7.92 1.74 31.92
N ILE A 356 -9.00 1.51 32.67
CA ILE A 356 -10.37 1.46 32.17
C ILE A 356 -11.20 2.54 32.87
N LYS A 357 -11.99 3.26 32.08
CA LYS A 357 -13.05 4.17 32.52
C LYS A 357 -14.35 3.76 31.86
N ASN A 358 -15.34 3.34 32.64
CA ASN A 358 -16.69 3.13 32.17
C ASN A 358 -17.45 4.45 32.27
N VAL A 359 -18.13 4.81 31.19
CA VAL A 359 -18.87 6.07 31.09
C VAL A 359 -20.33 5.80 31.37
N THR A 360 -20.80 6.18 32.57
CA THR A 360 -22.19 5.97 32.98
C THR A 360 -23.01 7.23 32.80
N PHE A 361 -24.29 7.09 32.43
CA PHE A 361 -25.19 8.24 32.24
C PHE A 361 -25.35 9.08 33.50
N ASN A 362 -25.12 8.47 34.68
CA ASN A 362 -25.28 9.13 35.98
C ASN A 362 -24.13 10.07 36.38
N GLU A 363 -23.10 10.23 35.54
CA GLU A 363 -22.00 11.16 35.85
C GLU A 363 -22.45 12.62 35.82
N GLU A 364 -22.05 13.38 36.84
CA GLU A 364 -22.57 14.72 37.14
C GLU A 364 -22.42 15.70 35.97
N PHE A 365 -21.35 15.58 35.19
CA PHE A 365 -21.07 16.48 34.08
C PHE A 365 -22.07 16.35 32.92
N PHE A 366 -22.82 15.24 32.81
CA PHE A 366 -23.83 15.11 31.76
C PHE A 366 -25.05 16.02 31.97
N GLN A 367 -25.29 16.48 33.20
CA GLN A 367 -26.39 17.39 33.51
C GLN A 367 -26.17 18.78 32.90
N GLY A 368 -24.91 19.24 32.85
CA GLY A 368 -24.57 20.62 32.48
C GLY A 368 -23.73 20.79 31.23
N HIS A 369 -22.96 19.78 30.78
CA HIS A 369 -22.03 19.96 29.66
C HIS A 369 -22.75 20.21 28.33
N PHE A 370 -23.73 19.37 27.99
CA PHE A 370 -24.62 19.57 26.83
C PHE A 370 -26.00 18.97 27.11
N PRO A 371 -26.97 19.78 27.61
CA PRO A 371 -28.33 19.30 27.82
C PRO A 371 -28.92 18.68 26.55
N ASN A 372 -29.52 17.48 26.67
CA ASN A 372 -30.07 16.65 25.57
C ASN A 372 -29.07 16.06 24.56
N ASN A 373 -27.77 16.22 24.77
CA ASN A 373 -26.73 15.60 23.94
C ASN A 373 -25.57 15.14 24.84
N PRO A 374 -25.73 14.04 25.58
CA PRO A 374 -24.79 13.63 26.62
C PRO A 374 -23.44 13.23 26.00
N VAL A 375 -22.45 14.11 26.13
CA VAL A 375 -21.07 13.89 25.67
C VAL A 375 -20.12 14.11 26.84
N MET A 376 -19.19 13.17 27.07
CA MET A 376 -18.17 13.33 28.12
C MET A 376 -17.20 14.46 27.73
N PRO A 377 -16.98 15.48 28.58
CA PRO A 377 -16.03 16.55 28.31
C PRO A 377 -14.65 16.01 27.95
N GLY A 378 -14.06 16.54 26.87
CA GLY A 378 -12.72 16.12 26.43
C GLY A 378 -11.66 16.28 27.51
N VAL A 379 -11.75 17.37 28.29
CA VAL A 379 -10.83 17.61 29.42
C VAL A 379 -10.90 16.52 30.50
N LEU A 380 -12.08 15.92 30.74
CA LEU A 380 -12.21 14.81 31.68
C LEU A 380 -11.67 13.49 31.11
N GLN A 381 -11.64 13.33 29.78
CA GLN A 381 -10.94 12.21 29.16
C GLN A 381 -9.42 12.34 29.35
N LEU A 382 -8.88 13.56 29.23
CA LEU A 382 -7.46 13.83 29.50
C LEU A 382 -7.12 13.68 30.98
N GLU A 383 -8.03 14.08 31.88
CA GLU A 383 -7.90 13.86 33.32
C GLU A 383 -7.88 12.35 33.66
N ALA A 384 -8.78 11.56 33.05
CA ALA A 384 -8.76 10.10 33.25
C ALA A 384 -7.45 9.46 32.74
N LEU A 385 -6.90 9.94 31.60
CA LEU A 385 -5.56 9.56 31.16
C LEU A 385 -4.50 9.94 32.20
N ALA A 386 -4.58 11.14 32.76
CA ALA A 386 -3.67 11.61 33.79
C ALA A 386 -3.62 10.72 35.02
N GLN A 387 -4.80 10.40 35.56
CA GLN A 387 -4.94 9.56 36.74
C GLN A 387 -4.40 8.16 36.47
N THR A 388 -4.65 7.62 35.28
CA THR A 388 -4.09 6.35 34.82
C THR A 388 -2.55 6.42 34.79
N GLY A 389 -1.98 7.49 34.22
CA GLY A 389 -0.54 7.74 34.24
C GLY A 389 0.03 7.90 35.64
N GLY A 390 -0.69 8.59 36.52
CA GLY A 390 -0.34 8.79 37.92
C GLY A 390 -0.09 7.46 38.64
N ILE A 391 -0.89 6.42 38.37
CA ILE A 391 -0.65 5.08 38.93
C ILE A 391 0.70 4.51 38.50
N LEU A 392 1.09 4.67 37.22
CA LEU A 392 2.40 4.20 36.75
C LEU A 392 3.54 4.87 37.52
N VAL A 393 3.48 6.19 37.63
CA VAL A 393 4.58 6.97 38.20
C VAL A 393 4.62 6.79 39.73
N LEU A 394 3.47 6.74 40.41
CA LEU A 394 3.41 6.52 41.85
C LEU A 394 3.86 5.11 42.27
N ASN A 395 3.74 4.12 41.39
CA ASN A 395 4.32 2.78 41.62
C ASN A 395 5.85 2.76 41.63
N THR A 396 6.51 3.87 41.29
CA THR A 396 7.97 3.99 41.35
C THR A 396 8.50 4.53 42.69
N VAL A 397 7.62 4.93 43.60
CA VAL A 397 7.99 5.51 44.91
C VAL A 397 7.45 4.68 46.08
N GLU A 398 8.17 4.69 47.20
CA GLU A 398 7.67 4.12 48.45
C GLU A 398 6.57 5.00 49.04
N ASN A 399 5.49 4.39 49.55
CA ASN A 399 4.32 5.08 50.10
C ASN A 399 3.69 6.11 49.13
N PRO A 400 3.09 5.65 48.00
CA PRO A 400 2.41 6.50 47.01
C PRO A 400 1.53 7.62 47.57
N GLN A 401 0.81 7.33 48.65
CA GLN A 401 -0.12 8.23 49.34
C GLN A 401 0.52 9.52 49.88
N ASP A 402 1.85 9.53 50.06
CA ASP A 402 2.62 10.67 50.55
C ASP A 402 2.95 11.68 49.45
N TYR A 403 2.52 11.45 48.21
CA TYR A 403 2.84 12.28 47.07
C TYR A 403 1.58 12.83 46.38
N ASP A 404 1.72 14.01 45.80
CA ASP A 404 0.76 14.62 44.87
C ASP A 404 1.37 14.69 43.47
N THR A 405 0.52 14.56 42.46
CA THR A 405 0.90 14.64 41.05
C THR A 405 0.31 15.90 40.45
N TYR A 406 1.15 16.86 40.08
CA TYR A 406 0.72 18.12 39.48
C TYR A 406 0.95 18.13 37.97
N PHE A 407 -0.05 18.56 37.22
CA PHE A 407 0.07 18.78 35.80
C PHE A 407 0.93 20.01 35.49
N LEU A 408 1.92 19.84 34.61
CA LEU A 408 2.77 20.92 34.13
C LEU A 408 2.38 21.36 32.71
N MET A 409 2.08 20.41 31.83
CA MET A 409 1.80 20.70 30.42
C MET A 409 0.93 19.64 29.76
N ILE A 410 0.06 20.10 28.86
CA ILE A 410 -0.65 19.26 27.89
C ILE A 410 -0.27 19.78 26.50
N ASP A 411 0.30 18.91 25.67
CA ASP A 411 0.68 19.23 24.29
C ASP A 411 -0.03 18.28 23.30
N LYS A 412 -0.27 18.75 22.07
CA LYS A 412 -0.86 17.98 20.96
C LYS A 412 -2.18 17.27 21.30
N ALA A 413 -2.99 17.86 22.18
CA ALA A 413 -4.31 17.32 22.51
C ALA A 413 -5.23 17.30 21.28
N LYS A 414 -5.86 16.15 21.02
CA LYS A 414 -6.84 15.96 19.94
C LYS A 414 -8.03 15.16 20.44
N PHE A 415 -9.23 15.58 20.04
CA PHE A 415 -10.50 14.89 20.31
C PHE A 415 -11.10 14.44 18.98
N LYS A 416 -11.18 13.13 18.75
CA LYS A 416 -11.48 12.53 17.45
C LYS A 416 -12.87 11.90 17.39
N THR A 417 -13.25 11.20 18.45
CA THR A 417 -14.53 10.48 18.54
C THR A 417 -15.31 10.98 19.75
N LYS A 418 -16.63 11.21 19.60
CA LYS A 418 -17.51 11.53 20.73
C LYS A 418 -17.55 10.34 21.69
N VAL A 419 -17.50 10.63 22.98
CA VAL A 419 -17.65 9.65 24.05
C VAL A 419 -18.99 9.90 24.72
N VAL A 420 -19.83 8.88 24.78
CA VAL A 420 -21.22 8.97 25.24
C VAL A 420 -21.49 7.93 26.35
N PRO A 421 -22.57 8.08 27.13
CA PRO A 421 -22.97 7.07 28.10
C PRO A 421 -23.09 5.67 27.50
N GLY A 422 -22.54 4.68 28.19
CA GLY A 422 -22.44 3.29 27.74
C GLY A 422 -21.09 2.93 27.13
N ASP A 423 -20.26 3.91 26.75
CA ASP A 423 -18.91 3.64 26.25
C ASP A 423 -17.99 3.12 27.35
N THR A 424 -17.03 2.29 26.95
CA THR A 424 -15.85 1.94 27.74
C THR A 424 -14.64 2.62 27.14
N LEU A 425 -14.00 3.50 27.91
CA LEU A 425 -12.72 4.10 27.57
C LEU A 425 -11.58 3.19 28.01
N ILE A 426 -10.76 2.78 27.04
CA ILE A 426 -9.47 2.13 27.28
C ILE A 426 -8.40 3.23 27.25
N LEU A 427 -7.71 3.43 28.38
CA LEU A 427 -6.79 4.54 28.61
C LEU A 427 -5.37 4.02 28.58
N LYS A 428 -4.63 4.23 27.49
CA LYS A 428 -3.23 3.79 27.37
C LYS A 428 -2.30 4.98 27.56
N LEU A 429 -1.31 4.85 28.43
CA LEU A 429 -0.22 5.81 28.54
C LEU A 429 1.13 5.13 28.42
N GLU A 430 2.06 5.78 27.72
CA GLU A 430 3.42 5.31 27.46
C GLU A 430 4.41 6.43 27.77
N LEU A 431 5.48 6.13 28.53
CA LEU A 431 6.56 7.07 28.81
C LEU A 431 7.25 7.47 27.50
N LEU A 432 7.39 8.78 27.28
CA LEU A 432 8.16 9.34 26.18
C LEU A 432 9.65 9.44 26.52
N SER A 433 9.95 9.60 27.80
CA SER A 433 11.31 9.71 28.34
C SER A 433 11.37 9.11 29.76
N PRO A 434 12.55 8.68 30.25
CA PRO A 434 12.69 8.22 31.63
C PRO A 434 12.33 9.33 32.63
N ILE A 435 11.67 8.97 33.73
CA ILE A 435 11.30 9.90 34.80
C ILE A 435 12.57 10.52 35.39
N ARG A 436 12.62 11.85 35.47
CA ARG A 436 13.78 12.59 36.01
C ARG A 436 13.30 13.71 36.93
N ARG A 437 13.87 13.78 38.14
CA ARG A 437 13.53 14.81 39.15
C ARG A 437 12.01 14.89 39.44
N GLY A 438 11.33 13.75 39.43
CA GLY A 438 9.88 13.65 39.63
C GLY A 438 9.04 14.06 38.42
N ILE A 439 9.65 14.50 37.30
CA ILE A 439 8.93 14.87 36.07
C ILE A 439 8.73 13.62 35.21
N CYS A 440 7.50 13.43 34.76
CA CYS A 440 7.05 12.36 33.90
C CYS A 440 6.44 12.94 32.63
N GLU A 441 6.89 12.46 31.47
CA GLU A 441 6.35 12.82 30.16
C GLU A 441 5.75 11.57 29.52
N MET A 442 4.45 11.61 29.21
CA MET A 442 3.72 10.47 28.69
C MET A 442 2.93 10.84 27.44
N LYS A 443 2.86 9.90 26.50
CA LYS A 443 1.84 9.93 25.45
C LYS A 443 0.62 9.17 25.94
N GLY A 444 -0.51 9.87 26.06
CA GLY A 444 -1.80 9.29 26.38
C GLY A 444 -2.66 9.08 25.14
N THR A 445 -3.36 7.97 25.07
CA THR A 445 -4.35 7.68 24.03
C THR A 445 -5.54 6.95 24.65
N ALA A 446 -6.73 7.53 24.51
CA ALA A 446 -8.00 6.95 24.95
C ALA A 446 -8.73 6.36 23.75
N PHE A 447 -9.29 5.15 23.91
CA PHE A 447 -10.01 4.43 22.85
C PHE A 447 -11.44 4.11 23.25
N VAL A 448 -12.35 4.13 22.27
CA VAL A 448 -13.68 3.51 22.34
C VAL A 448 -13.75 2.45 21.24
N GLY A 449 -13.83 1.18 21.62
CA GLY A 449 -13.73 0.06 20.69
C GLY A 449 -12.41 0.10 19.90
N ASN A 450 -12.50 0.20 18.57
CA ASN A 450 -11.33 0.28 17.68
C ASN A 450 -10.97 1.71 17.24
N LYS A 451 -11.58 2.74 17.85
CA LYS A 451 -11.37 4.15 17.48
C LYS A 451 -10.66 4.91 18.59
N ILE A 452 -9.79 5.84 18.21
CA ILE A 452 -9.22 6.81 19.14
C ILE A 452 -10.30 7.84 19.49
N ALA A 453 -10.59 7.99 20.78
CA ALA A 453 -11.45 9.03 21.32
C ALA A 453 -10.67 10.34 21.52
N SER A 454 -9.55 10.25 22.23
CA SER A 454 -8.65 11.38 22.46
C SER A 454 -7.18 10.95 22.56
N GLU A 455 -6.27 11.86 22.28
CA GLU A 455 -4.83 11.66 22.44
C GLU A 455 -4.15 12.97 22.85
N ALA A 456 -3.09 12.88 23.67
CA ALA A 456 -2.30 14.04 24.08
C ALA A 456 -0.92 13.60 24.59
N ASN A 457 0.04 14.52 24.60
CA ASN A 457 1.25 14.40 25.40
C ASN A 457 1.01 15.11 26.74
N LEU A 458 1.21 14.39 27.84
CA LEU A 458 0.95 14.84 29.21
C LEU A 458 2.27 14.93 29.96
N VAL A 459 2.55 16.07 30.58
CA VAL A 459 3.70 16.25 31.46
C VAL A 459 3.21 16.58 32.85
N ALA A 460 3.67 15.80 33.82
CA ALA A 460 3.32 15.95 35.22
C ALA A 460 4.57 15.84 36.12
N GLN A 461 4.47 16.39 37.32
CA GLN A 461 5.50 16.29 38.34
C GLN A 461 4.93 15.68 39.62
N ILE A 462 5.62 14.68 40.15
CA ILE A 462 5.34 14.16 41.49
C ILE A 462 6.07 15.02 42.52
N VAL A 463 5.33 15.47 43.53
CA VAL A 463 5.82 16.27 44.65
C VAL A 463 5.42 15.58 45.96
N ARG A 464 6.35 15.48 46.90
CA ARG A 464 6.05 14.90 48.22
C ARG A 464 5.23 15.89 49.04
N LYS A 465 4.17 15.42 49.69
CA LYS A 465 3.35 16.22 50.59
C LYS A 465 4.21 16.74 51.74
N GLU A 466 4.07 18.03 52.05
CA GLU A 466 4.55 18.56 53.30
C GLU A 466 3.72 17.96 54.44
N LYS A 467 4.38 17.47 55.49
CA LYS A 467 3.66 17.07 56.71
C LYS A 467 3.11 18.36 57.32
N LEU A 468 1.79 18.53 57.23
CA LEU A 468 1.05 19.56 57.94
C LEU A 468 1.26 19.46 59.45
#